data_AF-A0A225DJM3-F1
#
_entry.id   AF-A0A225DJM3-F1
#
_cell.length_a   1.000
_cell.length_b   1.000
_cell.length_c   1.000
_cell.angle_alpha   90.00
_cell.angle_beta   90.00
_cell.angle_gamma   90.00
#
_symmetry.space_group_name_H-M   'P 1'
#
loop_
_entity.id
_entity.type
_entity.pdbx_description
1 polymer ?
#
loop_
_entity_poly.entity_id
_entity_poly.type
_entity_poly.pdbx_seq_one_letter_code
_entity_poly.pdbx_strand_id
1 'polypeptide(L)'
;MVRELGRQVVQFRYDRVEPAAVADHPKSAHFERERYTRGYAKTPQNVWTLFGQIRVGRVGYRPSQAGEPMLFPLAHRLGLVHGASPALAARACQFLAEAGSNQQRVMDRLRTDHGVG
;
A
#
# COMPACT_ATOMS: atom_id res chain seq x y z
N MET A 1 -3.61 23.48 1.17
CA MET A 1 -2.57 23.51 0.13
C MET A 1 -1.49 22.44 0.35
N VAL A 2 -0.85 22.36 1.52
CA VAL A 2 0.23 21.39 1.81
C VAL A 2 -0.21 19.91 1.68
N ARG A 3 -1.43 19.56 2.11
CA ARG A 3 -1.92 18.17 2.06
C ARG A 3 -1.98 17.62 0.63
N GLU A 4 -2.55 18.39 -0.29
CA GLU A 4 -2.70 17.97 -1.69
C GLU A 4 -1.36 17.88 -2.41
N LEU A 5 -0.45 18.83 -2.18
CA LEU A 5 0.91 18.76 -2.68
C LEU A 5 1.63 17.51 -2.14
N GLY A 6 1.52 17.25 -0.84
CA GLY A 6 2.07 16.05 -0.21
C GLY A 6 1.51 14.77 -0.84
N ARG A 7 0.20 14.71 -1.08
CA ARG A 7 -0.46 13.57 -1.74
C ARG A 7 0.12 13.31 -3.14
N GLN A 8 0.27 14.36 -3.95
CA GLN A 8 0.83 14.26 -5.30
C GLN A 8 2.30 13.81 -5.29
N VAL A 9 3.12 14.39 -4.41
CA VAL A 9 4.53 14.02 -4.25
C VAL A 9 4.68 12.57 -3.81
N VAL A 10 3.90 12.14 -2.81
CA VAL A 10 3.94 10.76 -2.30
C VAL A 10 3.50 9.78 -3.38
N GLN A 11 2.42 10.07 -4.12
CA GLN A 11 2.00 9.24 -5.25
C GLN A 11 3.10 9.14 -6.31
N PHE A 12 3.65 10.29 -6.73
CA PHE A 12 4.73 10.36 -7.72
C PHE A 12 5.94 9.51 -7.31
N ARG A 13 6.31 9.54 -6.02
CA ARG A 13 7.44 8.77 -5.49
C ARG A 13 7.12 7.29 -5.43
N TYR A 14 5.96 6.90 -4.89
CA TYR A 14 5.58 5.49 -4.76
C TYR A 14 5.52 4.79 -6.12
N ASP A 15 4.96 5.46 -7.14
CA ASP A 15 4.88 4.91 -8.50
C ASP A 15 6.24 4.68 -9.16
N ARG A 16 7.29 5.35 -8.68
CA ARG A 16 8.66 5.31 -9.24
C ARG A 16 9.64 4.43 -8.47
N VAL A 17 9.21 3.83 -7.36
CA VAL A 17 10.05 2.90 -6.61
C VAL A 17 10.31 1.62 -7.41
N GLU A 18 9.33 1.19 -8.22
CA GLU A 18 9.49 0.05 -9.13
C GLU A 18 9.84 0.49 -10.55
N PRO A 19 10.59 -0.34 -11.31
CA PRO A 19 10.80 -0.13 -12.74
C PRO A 19 9.48 0.14 -13.47
N ALA A 20 9.54 1.06 -14.45
CA ALA A 20 8.37 1.50 -15.19
C ALA A 20 7.80 0.36 -16.04
N ALA A 21 8.65 -0.31 -16.84
CA ALA A 21 8.25 -1.42 -17.67
C ALA A 21 8.19 -2.72 -16.86
N VAL A 22 7.11 -3.49 -17.05
CA VAL A 22 6.92 -4.79 -16.39
C VAL A 22 8.02 -5.78 -16.80
N ALA A 23 8.52 -5.66 -18.03
CA ALA A 23 9.59 -6.52 -18.57
C ALA A 23 10.88 -6.46 -17.75
N ASP A 24 11.17 -5.30 -17.14
CA ASP A 24 12.40 -5.04 -16.38
C ASP A 24 12.38 -5.66 -14.97
N HIS A 25 11.25 -6.24 -14.57
CA HIS A 25 11.13 -6.98 -13.31
C HIS A 25 11.53 -8.45 -13.50
N PRO A 26 12.03 -9.15 -12.46
CA PRO A 26 12.27 -10.59 -12.55
C PRO A 26 11.04 -11.38 -13.03
N LYS A 27 11.23 -12.37 -13.92
CA LYS A 27 10.12 -13.18 -14.44
C LYS A 27 9.49 -14.08 -13.37
N SER A 28 10.29 -14.51 -12.39
CA SER A 28 9.83 -15.28 -11.24
C SER A 28 10.51 -14.80 -9.96
N ALA A 29 9.85 -15.03 -8.82
CA ALA A 29 10.37 -14.75 -7.49
C ALA A 29 10.11 -15.94 -6.58
N HIS A 30 10.97 -16.11 -5.58
CA HIS A 30 10.73 -17.00 -4.44
C HIS A 30 10.48 -16.13 -3.21
N PHE A 31 9.40 -16.43 -2.50
CA PHE A 31 9.05 -15.77 -1.26
C PHE A 31 8.51 -16.82 -0.29
N GLU A 32 9.03 -16.80 0.94
CA GLU A 32 8.81 -17.86 1.92
C GLU A 32 9.07 -19.26 1.31
N ARG A 33 8.05 -20.11 1.22
CA ARG A 33 8.15 -21.49 0.67
C ARG A 33 7.48 -21.64 -0.69
N GLU A 34 7.13 -20.53 -1.36
CA GLU A 34 6.34 -20.55 -2.59
C GLU A 34 7.09 -19.90 -3.78
N ARG A 35 6.78 -20.37 -5.00
CA ARG A 35 7.28 -19.80 -6.24
C ARG A 35 6.20 -18.96 -6.89
N TYR A 36 6.56 -17.73 -7.24
CA TYR A 36 5.64 -16.82 -7.91
C TYR A 36 6.11 -16.44 -9.31
N THR A 37 5.16 -16.24 -10.21
CA THR A 37 5.38 -15.81 -11.60
C THR A 37 4.83 -14.41 -11.83
N ARG A 38 5.65 -13.54 -12.41
CA ARG A 38 5.30 -12.15 -12.69
C ARG A 38 4.09 -12.06 -13.63
N GLY A 39 3.16 -11.13 -13.33
CA GLY A 39 2.10 -10.75 -14.25
C GLY A 39 2.60 -10.00 -15.49
N TYR A 40 1.70 -9.74 -16.44
CA TYR A 40 2.01 -9.03 -17.68
C TYR A 40 1.76 -7.52 -17.60
N ALA A 41 0.97 -7.06 -16.63
CA ALA A 41 0.60 -5.67 -16.45
C ALA A 41 0.71 -5.27 -14.97
N LYS A 42 0.89 -3.96 -14.72
CA LYS A 42 0.76 -3.41 -13.38
C LYS A 42 -0.71 -3.39 -12.97
N THR A 43 -0.99 -3.85 -11.76
CA THR A 43 -2.32 -3.76 -11.16
C THR A 43 -2.43 -2.44 -10.42
N PRO A 44 -3.43 -1.60 -10.72
CA PRO A 44 -3.69 -0.39 -9.95
C PRO A 44 -4.23 -0.75 -8.56
N GLN A 45 -3.64 -0.18 -7.52
CA GLN A 45 -4.06 -0.39 -6.13
C GLN A 45 -4.12 0.94 -5.38
N ASN A 46 -5.12 1.06 -4.51
CA ASN A 46 -5.26 2.22 -3.63
C ASN A 46 -4.36 2.07 -2.40
N VAL A 47 -3.78 3.17 -1.95
CA VAL A 47 -3.00 3.25 -0.71
C VAL A 47 -3.46 4.42 0.10
N TRP A 48 -3.75 4.17 1.37
CA TRP A 48 -4.06 5.21 2.33
C TRP A 48 -2.78 5.75 2.97
N THR A 49 -2.58 7.06 2.91
CA THR A 49 -1.43 7.77 3.49
C THR A 49 -1.90 8.85 4.46
N LEU A 50 -0.98 9.48 5.19
CA LEU A 50 -1.31 10.66 5.99
C LEU A 50 -1.84 11.85 5.16
N PHE A 51 -1.59 11.84 3.84
CA PHE A 51 -2.03 12.88 2.91
C PHE A 51 -3.33 12.53 2.17
N GLY A 52 -3.93 11.38 2.45
CA GLY A 52 -5.10 10.85 1.73
C GLY A 52 -4.79 9.63 0.88
N GLN A 53 -5.80 9.22 0.11
CA GLN A 53 -5.66 8.10 -0.82
C GLN A 53 -4.80 8.48 -2.00
N ILE A 54 -3.89 7.59 -2.37
CA ILE A 54 -3.18 7.62 -3.64
C ILE A 54 -3.48 6.34 -4.41
N ARG A 55 -3.26 6.37 -5.72
CA ARG A 55 -3.39 5.20 -6.60
C ARG A 55 -2.02 4.88 -7.16
N VAL A 56 -1.56 3.64 -6.97
CA VAL A 56 -0.25 3.19 -7.42
C VAL A 56 -0.34 1.94 -8.29
N GLY A 57 0.48 1.88 -9.34
CA GLY A 57 0.58 0.71 -10.20
C GLY A 57 1.65 -0.27 -9.70
N ARG A 58 1.28 -1.52 -9.40
CA ARG A 58 2.23 -2.53 -8.87
C ARG A 58 2.35 -3.74 -9.76
N VAL A 59 3.56 -4.26 -9.91
CA VAL A 59 3.77 -5.56 -10.54
C VAL A 59 3.42 -6.65 -9.53
N GLY A 60 2.33 -7.37 -9.79
CA GLY A 60 1.97 -8.53 -8.98
C GLY A 60 2.54 -9.83 -9.53
N TYR A 61 2.75 -10.78 -8.64
CA TYR A 61 3.27 -12.11 -8.93
C TYR A 61 2.26 -13.15 -8.46
N ARG A 62 1.86 -14.06 -9.36
CA ARG A 62 0.89 -15.12 -9.07
C ARG A 62 1.61 -16.34 -8.48
N PRO A 63 1.10 -16.94 -7.39
CA PRO A 63 1.67 -18.17 -6.84
C PRO A 63 1.50 -19.35 -7.79
N SER A 64 2.33 -20.37 -7.63
CA SER A 64 2.20 -21.64 -8.36
C SER A 64 1.19 -22.55 -7.67
N GLN A 65 1.13 -22.51 -6.33
CA GLN A 65 0.11 -23.20 -5.54
C GLN A 65 -1.21 -22.44 -5.47
N ALA A 66 -2.32 -23.20 -5.49
CA ALA A 66 -3.66 -22.65 -5.33
C ALA A 66 -3.92 -22.26 -3.86
N GLY A 67 -4.64 -21.16 -3.65
CA GLY A 67 -5.01 -20.67 -2.32
C GLY A 67 -4.08 -19.59 -1.74
N GLU A 68 -2.86 -19.49 -2.26
CA GLU A 68 -1.93 -18.42 -1.88
C GLU A 68 -2.37 -17.06 -2.47
N PRO A 69 -2.20 -15.94 -1.74
CA PRO A 69 -2.51 -14.62 -2.27
C PRO A 69 -1.48 -14.18 -3.31
N MET A 70 -1.87 -13.22 -4.14
CA MET A 70 -0.94 -12.58 -5.08
C MET A 70 0.13 -11.81 -4.30
N LEU A 71 1.40 -12.04 -4.64
CA LEU A 71 2.53 -11.32 -4.07
C LEU A 71 2.71 -9.98 -4.78
N PHE A 72 2.80 -8.89 -4.00
CA PHE A 72 3.13 -7.56 -4.52
C PHE A 72 4.43 -7.07 -3.87
N PRO A 73 5.60 -7.27 -4.49
CA PRO A 73 6.89 -6.94 -3.88
C PRO A 73 6.99 -5.49 -3.39
N LEU A 74 6.47 -4.52 -4.15
CA LEU A 74 6.45 -3.12 -3.69
C LEU A 74 5.64 -2.91 -2.41
N ALA A 75 4.53 -3.63 -2.22
CA ALA A 75 3.73 -3.50 -1.00
C ALA A 75 4.56 -3.92 0.23
N HIS A 76 5.33 -5.00 0.12
CA HIS A 76 6.24 -5.42 1.18
C HIS A 76 7.41 -4.46 1.39
N ARG A 77 8.06 -4.00 0.31
CA ARG A 77 9.17 -3.02 0.43
C ARG A 77 8.74 -1.70 1.07
N LEU A 78 7.52 -1.24 0.78
CA LEU A 78 6.94 -0.03 1.38
C LEU A 78 6.36 -0.28 2.79
N GLY A 79 6.37 -1.52 3.28
CA GLY A 79 5.81 -1.87 4.59
C GLY A 79 4.31 -1.64 4.69
N LEU A 80 3.56 -1.77 3.59
CA LEU A 80 2.12 -1.49 3.61
C LEU A 80 1.37 -2.47 4.49
N VAL A 81 0.53 -1.95 5.37
CA VAL A 81 -0.31 -2.72 6.28
C VAL A 81 -1.75 -2.64 5.77
N HIS A 82 -2.24 -3.72 5.15
CA HIS A 82 -3.58 -3.79 4.55
C HIS A 82 -3.93 -2.58 3.66
N GLY A 83 -2.96 -2.09 2.87
CA GLY A 83 -3.15 -0.93 1.98
C GLY A 83 -2.96 0.44 2.65
N ALA A 84 -2.65 0.51 3.94
CA ALA A 84 -2.19 1.72 4.59
C ALA A 84 -0.66 1.82 4.57
N SER A 85 -0.14 3.05 4.41
CA SER A 85 1.27 3.34 4.66
C SER A 85 1.63 3.09 6.14
N PRO A 86 2.89 2.73 6.46
CA PRO A 86 3.33 2.58 7.85
C PRO A 86 3.00 3.80 8.73
N ALA A 87 3.17 5.00 8.18
CA ALA A 87 2.89 6.25 8.88
C ALA A 87 1.40 6.40 9.25
N LEU A 88 0.49 6.03 8.35
CA LEU A 88 -0.95 6.06 8.64
C LEU A 88 -1.34 4.95 9.63
N ALA A 89 -0.78 3.75 9.48
CA ALA A 89 -1.03 2.64 10.40
C ALA A 89 -0.60 3.02 11.84
N ALA A 90 0.59 3.60 11.99
CA ALA A 90 1.07 4.10 13.27
C ALA A 90 0.15 5.19 13.85
N ARG A 91 -0.35 6.10 13.00
CA ARG A 91 -1.28 7.14 13.44
C ARG A 91 -2.62 6.59 13.90
N ALA A 92 -3.14 5.56 13.23
CA ALA A 92 -4.34 4.86 13.67
C ALA A 92 -4.14 4.21 15.06
N CYS A 93 -2.98 3.59 15.30
CA CYS A 93 -2.64 3.04 16.62
C CYS A 93 -2.57 4.12 17.71
N GLN A 94 -2.01 5.29 17.42
CA GLN A 94 -2.00 6.42 18.35
C GLN A 94 -3.41 6.88 18.71
N PHE A 95 -4.29 7.03 17.72
CA PHE A 95 -5.69 7.37 17.97
C PHE A 95 -6.43 6.30 18.78
N LEU A 96 -6.14 5.02 18.54
CA LEU A 96 -6.69 3.93 19.33
C LEU A 96 -6.23 4.00 20.79
N ALA A 97 -4.94 4.26 21.02
CA ALA A 97 -4.40 4.43 22.38
C ALA A 97 -5.02 5.63 23.11
N GLU A 98 -5.29 6.74 22.41
CA GLU A 98 -5.92 7.95 22.98
C GLU A 98 -7.43 7.77 23.23
N ALA A 99 -8.15 7.10 22.33
CA ALA A 99 -9.60 6.97 22.39
C ALA A 99 -10.09 5.75 23.19
N GLY A 100 -9.17 4.85 23.58
CA GLY A 100 -9.51 3.57 24.17
C GLY A 100 -10.26 2.66 23.18
N SER A 101 -11.33 2.00 23.63
CA SER A 101 -12.13 1.07 22.80
C SER A 101 -13.10 1.74 21.82
N ASN A 102 -13.15 3.08 21.74
CA ASN A 102 -14.09 3.77 20.86
C ASN A 102 -13.59 3.82 19.41
N GLN A 103 -13.85 2.74 18.66
CA GLN A 103 -13.49 2.61 17.26
C GLN A 103 -14.13 3.70 16.38
N GLN A 104 -15.36 4.11 16.67
CA GLN A 104 -16.05 5.14 15.87
C GLN A 104 -15.31 6.47 15.91
N ARG A 105 -14.86 6.88 17.11
CA ARG A 105 -14.07 8.11 17.30
C ARG A 105 -12.73 8.07 16.55
N VAL A 106 -12.09 6.90 16.50
CA VAL A 106 -10.86 6.70 15.72
C VAL A 106 -11.13 6.87 14.23
N MET A 107 -12.19 6.23 13.72
CA MET A 107 -12.57 6.31 12.31
C MET A 107 -12.94 7.73 11.89
N ASP A 108 -13.68 8.46 12.72
CA ASP A 108 -14.06 9.85 12.44
C ASP A 108 -12.84 10.78 12.39
N ARG A 109 -11.85 10.55 13.25
CA ARG A 109 -10.55 11.26 13.18
C ARG A 109 -9.76 10.91 11.93
N LEU A 110 -9.65 9.63 11.57
CA LEU A 110 -8.95 9.21 10.35
C LEU A 110 -9.61 9.78 9.08
N ARG A 111 -10.95 9.88 9.07
CA ARG A 111 -11.72 10.55 8.01
C ARG A 111 -11.43 12.04 7.95
N THR A 112 -11.50 12.72 9.08
CA THR A 112 -11.33 14.18 9.16
C THR A 112 -9.91 14.60 8.80
N ASP A 113 -8.92 13.95 9.40
CA ASP A 113 -7.52 14.36 9.29
C ASP A 113 -6.86 13.85 7.99
N HIS A 114 -7.19 12.61 7.60
CA HIS A 114 -6.49 11.90 6.53
C HIS A 114 -7.41 11.46 5.37
N GLY A 115 -8.72 11.71 5.44
CA GLY A 115 -9.65 11.36 4.36
C GLY A 115 -9.86 9.87 4.14
N VAL A 116 -9.54 9.02 5.14
CA VAL A 116 -9.72 7.55 5.06
C VAL A 116 -11.20 7.21 4.88
N GLY A 117 -11.51 6.35 3.91
CA GLY A 117 -12.87 5.88 3.58
C GLY A 117 -13.06 4.40 3.84
#